data_AF-A0A848ZFG3-F1
#
_entry.id   AF-A0A848ZFG3-F1
#
_cell.length_a   1.000
_cell.length_b   1.000
_cell.length_c   1.000
_cell.angle_alpha   90.00
_cell.angle_beta   90.00
_cell.angle_gamma   90.00
#
_symmetry.space_group_name_H-M   'P 1'
#
loop_
_entity.id
_entity.type
_entity.pdbx_description
1 polymer ?
#
loop_
_entity_poly.entity_id
_entity_poly.type
_entity_poly.pdbx_seq_one_letter_code
_entity_poly.pdbx_strand_id
1 'polypeptide(L)'
;MPRSRPQKVVIVFDDGSKTEASFETLPSQLQLELLRQPFASQPSKTPEQEKYVILEWDDGWREVIQVDAACAEINRYYVISRPEDVGRLSLNKEDGYPELIEIVRKPLDLKRITFLDTFQLSLERSDREGKKMDHFFTLSKEGDAIHEEMEAFRKALAEEGYDLQELQSQDPAQLKEVYEKIRRKMGIKAAQRQQDVLDFIAYLTKAAD
;
A
#
# COMPACT_ATOMS: atom_id res chain seq x y z
N MET A 1 14.04 -5.85 10.26
CA MET A 1 14.25 -7.33 10.18
C MET A 1 14.04 -7.81 8.76
N PRO A 2 14.70 -8.87 8.28
CA PRO A 2 14.44 -9.39 6.93
C PRO A 2 12.98 -9.89 6.85
N ARG A 3 12.21 -9.30 5.94
CA ARG A 3 10.81 -9.68 5.70
C ARG A 3 10.73 -11.14 5.24
N SER A 4 9.73 -11.86 5.71
CA SER A 4 9.39 -13.20 5.22
C SER A 4 9.12 -13.11 3.71
N ARG A 5 9.96 -13.77 2.89
CA ARG A 5 9.78 -13.83 1.44
C ARG A 5 9.29 -15.23 1.05
N PRO A 6 8.25 -15.35 0.20
CA PRO A 6 7.83 -16.64 -0.30
C PRO A 6 9.00 -17.35 -1.01
N GLN A 7 9.23 -18.61 -0.67
CA GLN A 7 10.33 -19.40 -1.24
C GLN A 7 9.87 -20.28 -2.39
N LYS A 8 8.71 -20.92 -2.24
CA LYS A 8 8.15 -21.86 -3.22
C LYS A 8 6.64 -21.91 -3.18
N VAL A 9 6.04 -22.37 -4.27
CA VAL A 9 4.63 -22.74 -4.37
C VAL A 9 4.53 -24.25 -4.43
N VAL A 10 3.58 -24.81 -3.66
CA VAL A 10 3.27 -26.24 -3.65
C VAL A 10 1.80 -26.40 -4.01
N ILE A 11 1.54 -27.11 -5.11
CA ILE A 11 0.18 -27.50 -5.54
C ILE A 11 -0.04 -28.93 -5.05
N VAL A 12 -1.08 -29.14 -4.25
CA VAL A 12 -1.50 -30.46 -3.77
C VAL A 12 -2.78 -30.85 -4.50
N PHE A 13 -2.76 -31.98 -5.18
CA PHE A 13 -3.93 -32.53 -5.88
C PHE A 13 -4.77 -33.40 -4.94
N ASP A 14 -6.00 -33.71 -5.34
CA ASP A 14 -6.94 -34.51 -4.55
C ASP A 14 -6.50 -35.98 -4.38
N ASP A 15 -5.72 -36.50 -5.32
CA ASP A 15 -5.02 -37.78 -5.25
C ASP A 15 -3.81 -37.78 -4.28
N GLY A 16 -3.52 -36.64 -3.67
CA GLY A 16 -2.42 -36.44 -2.72
C GLY A 16 -1.06 -36.18 -3.39
N SER A 17 -0.98 -36.19 -4.72
CA SER A 17 0.23 -35.84 -5.45
C SER A 17 0.58 -34.36 -5.27
N LYS A 18 1.86 -34.01 -5.43
CA LYS A 18 2.37 -32.66 -5.22
C LYS A 18 3.27 -32.21 -6.36
N THR A 19 3.08 -30.98 -6.80
CA THR A 19 4.00 -30.28 -7.72
C THR A 19 4.55 -29.04 -7.04
N GLU A 20 5.85 -28.80 -7.17
CA GLU A 20 6.51 -27.65 -6.56
C GLU A 20 7.22 -26.78 -7.61
N ALA A 21 7.23 -25.47 -7.37
CA ALA A 21 7.99 -24.51 -8.17
C ALA A 21 8.61 -23.45 -7.24
N SER A 22 9.83 -22.99 -7.57
CA SER A 22 10.45 -21.87 -6.87
C SER A 22 9.64 -20.60 -7.14
N PHE A 23 9.38 -19.80 -6.11
CA PHE A 23 8.58 -18.59 -6.25
C PHE A 23 9.22 -17.60 -7.24
N GLU A 24 10.54 -17.47 -7.20
CA GLU A 24 11.31 -16.56 -8.07
C GLU A 24 11.24 -16.96 -9.56
N THR A 25 10.93 -18.22 -9.84
CA THR A 25 10.82 -18.75 -11.22
C THR A 25 9.44 -18.58 -11.83
N LEU A 26 8.44 -18.15 -11.04
CA LEU A 26 7.09 -17.91 -11.52
C LEU A 26 7.04 -16.65 -12.42
N PRO A 27 6.10 -16.58 -13.38
CA PRO A 27 5.84 -15.33 -14.10
C PRO A 27 5.55 -14.18 -13.12
N SER A 28 6.10 -13.00 -13.38
CA SER A 28 5.98 -11.85 -12.46
C SER A 28 4.52 -11.49 -12.14
N GLN A 29 3.61 -11.63 -13.12
CA GLN A 29 2.19 -11.44 -12.89
C GLN A 29 1.62 -12.43 -11.87
N LEU A 30 1.98 -13.71 -11.96
CA LEU A 30 1.53 -14.74 -11.01
C LEU A 30 2.12 -14.50 -9.62
N GLN A 31 3.38 -14.05 -9.52
CA GLN A 31 3.98 -13.67 -8.24
C GLN A 31 3.16 -12.56 -7.57
N LEU A 32 2.79 -11.51 -8.32
CA LEU A 32 1.97 -10.41 -7.83
C LEU A 32 0.57 -10.88 -7.41
N GLU A 33 -0.08 -11.71 -8.23
CA GLU A 33 -1.40 -12.25 -7.91
C GLU A 33 -1.40 -13.07 -6.62
N LEU A 34 -0.36 -13.88 -6.39
CA LEU A 34 -0.19 -14.65 -5.17
C LEU A 34 0.07 -13.76 -3.95
N LEU A 35 0.94 -12.74 -4.08
CA LEU A 35 1.25 -11.80 -2.99
C LEU A 35 0.07 -10.92 -2.59
N ARG A 36 -0.91 -10.73 -3.48
CA ARG A 36 -2.17 -10.02 -3.20
C ARG A 36 -3.19 -10.88 -2.45
N GLN A 37 -2.93 -12.16 -2.21
CA GLN A 37 -3.86 -13.03 -1.50
C GLN A 37 -3.72 -12.88 0.02
N PRO A 38 -4.82 -12.98 0.79
CA PRO A 38 -4.79 -12.93 2.26
C PRO A 38 -3.82 -13.94 2.90
N PHE A 39 -3.73 -15.16 2.35
CA PHE A 39 -2.85 -16.20 2.89
C PHE A 39 -1.35 -15.86 2.79
N ALA A 40 -0.97 -14.97 1.87
CA ALA A 40 0.41 -14.55 1.67
C ALA A 40 0.87 -13.50 2.69
N SER A 41 -0.01 -13.08 3.61
CA SER A 41 0.26 -12.00 4.55
C SER A 41 0.57 -12.53 5.96
N GLN A 42 1.56 -11.94 6.59
CA GLN A 42 2.02 -12.16 7.96
C GLN A 42 2.30 -10.80 8.60
N PRO A 43 1.31 -10.18 9.27
CA PRO A 43 1.45 -8.85 9.84
C PRO A 43 2.74 -8.68 10.65
N SER A 44 3.40 -7.53 10.46
CA SER A 44 4.66 -7.17 11.08
C SER A 44 4.53 -7.17 12.60
N LYS A 45 5.62 -7.53 13.27
CA LYS A 45 5.69 -7.50 14.75
C LYS A 45 5.95 -6.10 15.29
N THR A 46 6.46 -5.21 14.44
CA THR A 46 6.84 -3.84 14.79
C THR A 46 6.27 -2.86 13.76
N PRO A 47 4.93 -2.86 13.55
CA PRO A 47 4.31 -2.05 12.52
C PRO A 47 4.48 -0.53 12.77
N GLU A 48 4.68 -0.11 14.01
CA GLU A 48 4.95 1.28 14.41
C GLU A 48 6.25 1.88 13.84
N GLN A 49 7.16 1.02 13.36
CA GLN A 49 8.44 1.45 12.75
C GLN A 49 8.35 1.59 11.24
N GLU A 50 7.20 1.30 10.66
CA GLU A 50 6.99 1.24 9.22
C GLU A 50 6.27 2.50 8.72
N LYS A 51 6.41 2.81 7.43
CA LYS A 51 5.74 3.94 6.80
C LYS A 51 4.95 3.47 5.59
N TYR A 52 3.85 4.15 5.31
CA TYR A 52 2.92 3.77 4.28
C TYR A 52 2.49 4.99 3.47
N VAL A 53 2.31 4.78 2.17
CA VAL A 53 1.63 5.70 1.28
C VAL A 53 0.26 5.11 0.95
N ILE A 54 -0.76 5.94 1.00
CA ILE A 54 -2.10 5.61 0.50
C ILE A 54 -2.35 6.42 -0.77
N LEU A 55 -2.78 5.72 -1.81
CA LEU A 55 -3.14 6.29 -3.10
C LEU A 55 -4.65 6.22 -3.25
N GLU A 56 -5.32 7.34 -3.52
CA GLU A 56 -6.77 7.39 -3.77
C GLU A 56 -7.05 7.89 -5.19
N TRP A 57 -7.87 7.13 -5.92
CA TRP A 57 -8.32 7.47 -7.27
C TRP A 57 -9.70 8.14 -7.24
N ASP A 58 -10.06 8.77 -8.37
CA ASP A 58 -11.35 9.42 -8.60
C ASP A 58 -12.57 8.50 -8.37
N ASP A 59 -12.42 7.21 -8.67
CA ASP A 59 -13.42 6.16 -8.46
C ASP A 59 -13.58 5.72 -6.99
N GLY A 60 -12.86 6.36 -6.06
CA GLY A 60 -12.84 6.06 -4.63
C GLY A 60 -12.02 4.81 -4.28
N TRP A 61 -11.30 4.22 -5.23
CA TRP A 61 -10.37 3.12 -4.96
C TRP A 61 -9.19 3.64 -4.15
N ARG A 62 -8.79 2.89 -3.10
CA ARG A 62 -7.69 3.25 -2.20
C ARG A 62 -6.69 2.11 -2.09
N GLU A 63 -5.42 2.37 -2.38
CA GLU A 63 -4.35 1.38 -2.28
C GLU A 63 -3.28 1.78 -1.27
N VAL A 64 -2.82 0.82 -0.49
CA VAL A 64 -1.72 0.98 0.48
C VAL A 64 -0.44 0.40 -0.09
N ILE A 65 0.65 1.16 0.08
CA ILE A 65 2.01 0.77 -0.27
C ILE A 65 2.91 1.04 0.94
N GLN A 66 3.58 0.02 1.42
CA GLN A 66 4.63 0.21 2.42
C GLN A 66 5.89 0.75 1.76
N VAL A 67 6.49 1.79 2.35
CA VAL A 67 7.70 2.44 1.87
C VAL A 67 8.83 2.29 2.88
N ASP A 68 10.05 2.67 2.50
CA ASP A 68 11.17 2.70 3.44
C ASP A 68 10.90 3.68 4.60
N ALA A 69 11.21 3.24 5.82
CA ALA A 69 11.03 4.04 7.04
C ALA A 69 11.85 5.34 7.02
N ALA A 70 12.94 5.39 6.24
CA ALA A 70 13.76 6.58 6.04
C ALA A 70 13.12 7.63 5.11
N CYS A 71 11.99 7.34 4.46
CA CYS A 71 11.27 8.33 3.65
C CYS A 71 10.74 9.45 4.56
N ALA A 72 11.07 10.70 4.26
CA ALA A 72 10.73 11.86 5.09
C ALA A 72 9.59 12.70 4.49
N GLU A 73 9.56 12.87 3.17
CA GLU A 73 8.56 13.71 2.52
C GLU A 73 8.29 13.29 1.07
N ILE A 74 7.17 13.75 0.51
CA ILE A 74 6.90 13.62 -0.91
C ILE A 74 7.69 14.69 -1.65
N ASN A 75 8.47 14.27 -2.65
CA ASN A 75 9.20 15.17 -3.53
C ASN A 75 8.30 15.67 -4.67
N ARG A 76 7.77 14.72 -5.46
CA ARG A 76 6.92 15.03 -6.61
C ARG A 76 6.16 13.82 -7.11
N TYR A 77 5.08 14.10 -7.83
CA TYR A 77 4.36 13.14 -8.65
C TYR A 77 4.29 13.62 -10.10
N TYR A 78 4.50 12.70 -11.04
CA TYR A 78 4.35 12.97 -12.47
C TYR A 78 3.96 11.69 -13.22
N VAL A 79 3.37 11.85 -14.40
CA VAL A 79 2.97 10.73 -15.26
C VAL A 79 3.69 10.85 -16.59
N ILE A 80 4.30 9.75 -17.02
CA ILE A 80 4.88 9.64 -18.37
C ILE A 80 3.92 8.81 -19.22
N SER A 81 3.46 9.40 -20.31
CA SER A 81 2.63 8.73 -21.32
C SER A 81 3.47 8.42 -22.57
N ARG A 82 3.51 7.14 -22.95
CA ARG A 82 4.14 6.64 -24.19
C ARG A 82 3.15 5.75 -24.97
N PRO A 83 3.23 4.38 -25.00
CA PRO A 83 2.05 3.59 -25.35
C PRO A 83 1.13 3.38 -24.13
N GLU A 84 1.69 3.44 -22.92
CA GLU A 84 0.99 3.31 -21.65
C GLU A 84 1.31 4.52 -20.77
N ASP A 85 0.43 4.78 -19.81
CA ASP A 85 0.62 5.80 -18.80
C ASP A 85 1.28 5.16 -17.57
N VAL A 86 2.39 5.75 -17.11
CA VAL A 86 3.08 5.32 -15.89
C VAL A 86 3.25 6.50 -14.97
N GLY A 87 2.58 6.46 -13.82
CA GLY A 87 2.76 7.41 -12.74
C GLY A 87 4.02 7.10 -11.94
N ARG A 88 4.68 8.15 -11.48
CA ARG A 88 5.90 8.07 -10.68
C ARG A 88 5.79 8.99 -9.49
N LEU A 89 5.73 8.39 -8.31
CA LEU A 89 5.79 9.09 -7.04
C LEU A 89 7.21 8.98 -6.49
N SER A 90 7.84 10.12 -6.23
CA SER A 90 9.17 10.20 -5.63
C SER A 90 9.05 10.67 -4.18
N LEU A 91 9.66 9.91 -3.26
CA LEU A 91 9.77 10.25 -1.84
C LEU A 91 11.23 10.53 -1.49
N ASN A 92 11.49 11.64 -0.81
CA ASN A 92 12.84 11.94 -0.33
C ASN A 92 13.18 11.05 0.86
N LYS A 93 14.43 10.57 0.89
CA LYS A 93 15.03 9.92 2.06
C LYS A 93 16.05 10.88 2.65
N GLU A 94 16.16 10.91 3.98
CA GLU A 94 17.17 11.74 4.66
C GLU A 94 18.59 11.35 4.22
N ASP A 95 18.83 10.04 4.05
CA ASP A 95 20.12 9.49 3.65
C ASP A 95 20.02 8.73 2.31
N GLY A 96 20.31 9.43 1.21
CA GLY A 96 20.61 8.79 -0.08
C GLY A 96 19.64 9.10 -1.22
N TYR A 97 19.42 8.12 -2.09
CA TYR A 97 18.58 8.28 -3.27
C TYR A 97 17.09 8.22 -2.89
N PRO A 98 16.24 9.04 -3.54
CA PRO A 98 14.81 9.03 -3.28
C PRO A 98 14.21 7.66 -3.59
N GLU A 99 13.17 7.31 -2.83
CA GLU A 99 12.34 6.17 -3.20
C GLU A 99 11.49 6.53 -4.41
N LEU A 100 11.38 5.61 -5.35
CA LEU A 100 10.54 5.75 -6.53
C LEU A 100 9.48 4.65 -6.51
N ILE A 101 8.22 5.06 -6.53
CA ILE A 101 7.07 4.18 -6.60
C ILE A 101 6.44 4.36 -7.98
N GLU A 102 6.31 3.25 -8.71
CA GLU A 102 5.61 3.22 -9.99
C GLU A 102 4.13 2.91 -9.79
N ILE A 103 3.28 3.74 -10.39
CA ILE A 103 1.82 3.68 -10.29
C ILE A 103 1.28 3.41 -11.69
N VAL A 104 0.81 2.18 -11.91
CA VAL A 104 0.34 1.71 -13.23
C VAL A 104 -1.18 1.76 -13.37
N ARG A 105 -1.91 1.75 -12.26
CA ARG A 105 -3.38 1.88 -12.29
C ARG A 105 -3.72 3.34 -12.57
N LYS A 106 -4.29 3.60 -13.75
CA LYS A 106 -4.92 4.88 -14.13
C LYS A 106 -4.21 6.11 -13.51
N PRO A 107 -2.91 6.31 -13.79
CA PRO A 107 -2.13 7.28 -13.04
C PRO A 107 -2.64 8.73 -13.23
N LEU A 108 -3.22 9.04 -14.38
CA LEU A 108 -3.85 10.34 -14.62
C LEU A 108 -5.12 10.59 -13.77
N ASP A 109 -5.75 9.53 -13.26
CA ASP A 109 -6.96 9.59 -12.43
C ASP A 109 -6.62 9.59 -10.91
N LEU A 110 -5.34 9.63 -10.55
CA LEU A 110 -4.90 9.68 -9.15
C LEU A 110 -5.28 11.04 -8.54
N LYS A 111 -6.09 11.00 -7.49
CA LYS A 111 -6.75 12.19 -6.91
C LYS A 111 -6.06 12.67 -5.64
N ARG A 112 -5.71 11.76 -4.73
CA ARG A 112 -5.03 12.08 -3.46
C ARG A 112 -3.88 11.12 -3.18
N ILE A 113 -2.86 11.65 -2.53
CA ILE A 113 -1.74 10.89 -1.97
C ILE A 113 -1.66 11.23 -0.48
N THR A 114 -1.72 10.21 0.37
CA THR A 114 -1.58 10.32 1.82
C THR A 114 -0.25 9.68 2.23
N PHE A 115 0.61 10.44 2.90
CA PHE A 115 1.87 9.94 3.47
C PHE A 115 1.98 10.40 4.93
N LEU A 116 2.81 11.40 5.23
CA LEU A 116 2.77 12.11 6.52
C LEU A 116 1.70 13.20 6.54
N ASP A 117 1.46 13.78 5.37
CA ASP A 117 0.37 14.72 5.11
C ASP A 117 -0.47 14.16 3.96
N THR A 118 -1.69 14.68 3.85
CA THR A 118 -2.59 14.41 2.73
C THR A 118 -2.43 15.49 1.67
N PHE A 119 -2.25 15.08 0.41
CA PHE A 119 -2.11 15.97 -0.74
C PHE A 119 -3.17 15.69 -1.80
N GLN A 120 -3.81 16.76 -2.28
CA GLN A 120 -4.62 16.74 -3.49
C GLN A 120 -3.74 17.02 -4.71
N LEU A 121 -4.01 16.29 -5.79
CA LEU A 121 -3.28 16.40 -7.05
C LEU A 121 -4.04 17.28 -8.03
N SER A 122 -3.30 18.17 -8.69
CA SER A 122 -3.82 19.00 -9.78
C SER A 122 -2.83 19.02 -10.92
N LEU A 123 -3.31 18.74 -12.14
CA LEU A 123 -2.46 18.78 -13.33
C LEU A 123 -2.01 20.22 -13.56
N GLU A 124 -0.71 20.46 -13.46
CA GLU A 124 -0.12 21.79 -13.62
C GLU A 124 0.19 22.07 -15.10
N ARG A 125 0.90 21.13 -15.72
CA ARG A 125 1.28 21.25 -17.13
C ARG A 125 1.54 19.90 -17.78
N SER A 126 1.64 19.89 -19.10
CA SER A 126 2.02 18.71 -19.86
C SER A 126 2.99 19.09 -20.96
N ASP A 127 4.16 18.44 -20.96
CA ASP A 127 5.26 18.71 -21.88
C ASP A 127 5.37 17.54 -22.89
N ARG A 128 5.42 17.83 -24.19
CA ARG A 128 5.57 16.81 -25.24
C ARG A 128 6.99 16.78 -25.79
N GLU A 129 7.59 15.60 -25.79
CA GLU A 129 8.89 15.33 -26.39
C GLU A 129 8.78 14.14 -27.36
N GLY A 130 8.62 14.43 -28.66
CA GLY A 130 8.37 13.40 -29.67
C GLY A 130 7.05 12.65 -29.40
N LYS A 131 7.14 11.33 -29.16
CA LYS A 131 6.00 10.45 -28.83
C LYS A 131 5.70 10.36 -27.32
N LYS A 132 6.53 10.98 -26.49
CA LYS A 132 6.41 10.97 -25.04
C LYS A 132 5.68 12.23 -24.58
N MET A 133 4.78 12.10 -23.62
CA MET A 133 4.16 13.23 -22.92
C MET A 133 4.43 13.09 -21.43
N ASP A 134 4.95 14.14 -20.81
CA ASP A 134 5.18 14.22 -19.37
C ASP A 134 4.13 15.14 -18.74
N HIS A 135 3.32 14.59 -17.84
CA HIS A 135 2.31 15.32 -17.08
C HIS A 135 2.84 15.63 -15.68
N PHE A 136 2.93 16.91 -15.34
CA PHE A 136 3.42 17.37 -14.04
C PHE A 136 2.25 17.83 -13.18
N PHE A 137 2.25 17.43 -11.91
CA PHE A 137 1.19 17.72 -10.98
C PHE A 137 1.70 18.60 -9.84
N THR A 138 0.90 19.60 -9.46
CA THR A 138 1.07 20.31 -8.20
C THR A 138 0.40 19.53 -7.09
N LEU A 139 1.08 19.41 -5.94
CA LEU A 139 0.59 18.74 -4.74
C LEU A 139 0.19 19.79 -3.70
N SER A 140 -1.11 19.89 -3.42
CA SER A 140 -1.65 20.84 -2.44
C SER A 140 -2.00 20.12 -1.15
N LYS A 141 -1.40 20.54 -0.03
CA LYS A 141 -1.66 19.94 1.29
C LYS A 141 -3.11 20.23 1.71
N GLU A 142 -3.88 19.17 1.99
CA GLU A 142 -5.26 19.23 2.50
C GLU A 142 -5.33 19.10 4.02
N GLY A 143 -4.44 18.31 4.64
CA GLY A 143 -4.56 17.98 6.06
C GLY A 143 -3.49 17.03 6.57
N ASP A 144 -3.67 16.61 7.83
CA ASP A 144 -2.85 15.61 8.51
C ASP A 144 -3.32 14.21 8.11
N ALA A 145 -2.40 13.41 7.56
CA ALA A 145 -2.68 12.07 7.07
C ALA A 145 -3.16 11.12 8.16
N ILE A 146 -2.49 11.14 9.32
CA ILE A 146 -2.69 10.13 10.37
C ILE A 146 -4.06 10.31 10.99
N HIS A 147 -4.49 11.56 11.18
CA HIS A 147 -5.77 11.85 11.81
C HIS A 147 -6.97 11.30 11.02
N GLU A 148 -7.03 11.53 9.71
CA GLU A 148 -8.13 11.06 8.86
C GLU A 148 -8.21 9.52 8.82
N GLU A 149 -7.06 8.86 8.68
CA GLU A 149 -6.99 7.40 8.68
C GLU A 149 -7.34 6.82 10.05
N MET A 150 -6.99 7.52 11.13
CA MET A 150 -7.37 7.13 12.47
C MET A 150 -8.87 7.15 12.71
N GLU A 151 -9.53 8.23 12.29
CA GLU A 151 -10.98 8.34 12.42
C GLU A 151 -11.69 7.28 11.57
N ALA A 152 -11.22 7.02 10.35
CA ALA A 152 -11.74 5.95 9.51
C ALA A 152 -11.56 4.56 10.16
N PHE A 153 -10.42 4.31 10.80
CA PHE A 153 -10.13 3.06 11.50
C PHE A 153 -10.99 2.88 12.76
N ARG A 154 -11.09 3.90 13.62
CA ARG A 154 -11.94 3.86 14.83
C ARG A 154 -13.40 3.62 14.47
N LYS A 155 -13.88 4.26 13.39
CA LYS A 155 -15.22 3.99 12.86
C LYS A 155 -15.38 2.55 12.40
N ALA A 156 -14.40 2.01 11.66
CA ALA A 156 -14.43 0.62 11.21
C ALA A 156 -14.41 -0.39 12.39
N LEU A 157 -13.64 -0.12 13.45
CA LEU A 157 -13.65 -0.93 14.67
C LEU A 157 -15.02 -0.92 15.35
N ALA A 158 -15.62 0.27 15.51
CA ALA A 158 -16.92 0.42 16.14
C ALA A 158 -18.04 -0.28 15.36
N GLU A 159 -18.01 -0.22 14.03
CA GLU A 159 -18.99 -0.91 13.18
C GLU A 159 -18.88 -2.44 13.23
N GLU A 160 -17.68 -2.98 13.40
CA GLU A 160 -17.43 -4.42 13.51
C GLU A 160 -17.51 -4.93 14.97
N GLY A 161 -17.63 -4.01 15.94
CA GLY A 161 -17.74 -4.33 17.37
C GLY A 161 -16.43 -4.81 18.00
N TYR A 162 -15.28 -4.35 17.50
CA TYR A 162 -13.97 -4.70 18.06
C TYR A 162 -13.51 -3.66 19.09
N ASP A 163 -12.96 -4.15 20.21
CA ASP A 163 -12.33 -3.31 21.23
C ASP A 163 -10.85 -3.04 20.90
N LEU A 164 -10.45 -1.78 20.91
CA LEU A 164 -9.09 -1.38 20.53
C LEU A 164 -8.03 -1.91 21.53
N GLN A 165 -8.31 -1.87 22.83
CA GLN A 165 -7.35 -2.31 23.85
C GLN A 165 -7.11 -3.82 23.74
N GLU A 166 -8.17 -4.58 23.48
CA GLU A 166 -8.07 -6.01 23.21
C GLU A 166 -7.17 -6.29 22.00
N LEU A 167 -7.35 -5.58 20.89
CA LEU A 167 -6.51 -5.75 19.70
C LEU A 167 -5.06 -5.33 19.96
N GLN A 168 -4.83 -4.25 20.70
CA GLN A 168 -3.48 -3.81 21.06
C GLN A 168 -2.71 -4.83 21.90
N SER A 169 -3.40 -5.60 22.74
CA SER A 169 -2.79 -6.60 23.61
C SER A 169 -2.39 -7.90 22.89
N GLN A 170 -2.88 -8.13 21.67
CA GLN A 170 -2.63 -9.36 20.90
C GLN A 170 -1.44 -9.22 19.95
N ASP A 171 -0.87 -10.36 19.54
CA ASP A 171 0.12 -10.43 18.47
C ASP A 171 -0.57 -10.14 17.12
N PRO A 172 -0.11 -9.15 16.33
CA PRO A 172 -0.66 -8.86 15.00
C PRO A 172 -0.83 -10.10 14.11
N ALA A 173 0.03 -11.12 14.25
CA ALA A 173 -0.06 -12.35 13.46
C ALA A 173 -1.34 -13.16 13.73
N GLN A 174 -1.96 -13.00 14.89
CA GLN A 174 -3.22 -13.67 15.29
C GLN A 174 -4.46 -12.90 14.84
N LEU A 175 -4.31 -11.61 14.48
CA LEU A 175 -5.41 -10.71 14.15
C LEU A 175 -5.75 -10.63 12.66
N LYS A 176 -5.19 -11.53 11.82
CA LYS A 176 -5.35 -11.45 10.35
C LYS A 176 -6.81 -11.37 9.90
N GLU A 177 -7.69 -12.21 10.44
CA GLU A 177 -9.11 -12.21 10.06
C GLU A 177 -9.82 -10.92 10.49
N VAL A 178 -9.46 -10.38 11.66
CA VAL A 178 -9.99 -9.11 12.17
C VAL A 178 -9.54 -7.96 11.27
N TYR A 179 -8.24 -7.89 10.96
CA TYR A 179 -7.68 -6.89 10.07
C TYR A 179 -8.26 -6.96 8.66
N GLU A 180 -8.57 -8.17 8.17
CA GLU A 180 -9.26 -8.37 6.89
C GLU A 180 -10.69 -7.81 6.87
N LYS A 181 -11.41 -7.83 7.99
CA LYS A 181 -12.73 -7.19 8.09
C LYS A 181 -12.60 -5.68 8.14
N ILE A 182 -11.70 -5.16 9.00
CA ILE A 182 -11.45 -3.73 9.16
C ILE A 182 -11.02 -3.10 7.83
N ARG A 183 -10.07 -3.71 7.11
CA ARG A 183 -9.59 -3.16 5.83
C ARG A 183 -10.69 -3.08 4.77
N ARG A 184 -11.63 -4.04 4.77
CA ARG A 184 -12.80 -4.00 3.86
C ARG A 184 -13.73 -2.84 4.21
N LYS A 185 -13.95 -2.58 5.50
CA LYS A 185 -14.75 -1.44 5.99
C LYS A 185 -14.11 -0.10 5.66
N MET A 186 -12.78 -0.01 5.79
CA MET A 186 -12.02 1.20 5.40
C MET A 186 -11.90 1.38 3.87
N GLY A 187 -12.29 0.37 3.08
CA GLY A 187 -12.22 0.41 1.62
C GLY A 187 -10.80 0.34 1.05
N ILE A 188 -9.80 -0.05 1.85
CA ILE A 188 -8.39 -0.08 1.45
C ILE A 188 -7.99 -1.44 0.85
N LYS A 189 -7.08 -1.38 -0.13
CA LYS A 189 -6.65 -2.53 -0.92
C LYS A 189 -5.13 -2.55 -1.09
N ALA A 190 -4.62 -3.71 -1.44
CA ALA A 190 -3.21 -3.89 -1.72
C ALA A 190 -2.88 -3.38 -3.12
N ALA A 191 -1.90 -2.47 -3.24
CA ALA A 191 -1.33 -2.16 -4.55
C ALA A 191 -0.59 -3.38 -5.11
N GLN A 192 0.33 -3.94 -4.31
CA GLN A 192 1.19 -5.05 -4.73
C GLN A 192 1.12 -6.25 -3.78
N ARG A 193 1.07 -6.00 -2.48
CA ARG A 193 1.14 -7.07 -1.46
C ARG A 193 0.03 -6.88 -0.44
N GLN A 194 -0.70 -7.95 -0.15
CA GLN A 194 -1.71 -7.93 0.91
C GLN A 194 -1.10 -7.70 2.30
N GLN A 195 0.17 -8.07 2.44
CA GLN A 195 1.02 -7.75 3.58
C GLN A 195 0.99 -6.26 3.94
N ASP A 196 1.14 -5.37 2.96
CA ASP A 196 1.25 -3.92 3.19
C ASP A 196 -0.03 -3.34 3.80
N VAL A 197 -1.18 -3.92 3.43
CA VAL A 197 -2.48 -3.53 3.98
C VAL A 197 -2.60 -3.99 5.43
N LEU A 198 -2.26 -5.25 5.72
CA LEU A 198 -2.39 -5.76 7.09
C LEU A 198 -1.38 -5.10 8.03
N ASP A 199 -0.19 -4.78 7.55
CA ASP A 199 0.82 -4.03 8.29
C ASP A 199 0.31 -2.63 8.61
N PHE A 200 -0.31 -1.95 7.65
CA PHE A 200 -0.92 -0.65 7.87
C PHE A 200 -2.06 -0.71 8.91
N ILE A 201 -2.94 -1.71 8.86
CA ILE A 201 -3.96 -1.88 9.91
C ILE A 201 -3.32 -2.17 11.29
N ALA A 202 -2.25 -2.96 11.31
CA ALA A 202 -1.51 -3.23 12.55
C ALA A 202 -0.85 -1.95 13.10
N TYR A 203 -0.31 -1.11 12.22
CA TYR A 203 0.24 0.21 12.55
C TYR A 203 -0.84 1.08 13.19
N LEU A 204 -2.00 1.20 12.56
CA LEU A 204 -3.13 1.95 13.08
C LEU A 204 -3.59 1.43 14.44
N THR A 205 -3.64 0.11 14.62
CA THR A 205 -3.98 -0.52 15.91
C THR A 205 -3.01 -0.10 17.02
N LYS A 206 -1.70 -0.04 16.73
CA LYS A 206 -0.67 0.32 17.71
C LYS A 206 -0.52 1.83 17.92
N ALA A 207 -0.85 2.64 16.91
CA ALA A 207 -0.75 4.10 16.96
C ALA A 207 -2.01 4.78 17.51
N ALA A 208 -3.13 4.05 17.65
CA ALA A 208 -4.37 4.56 18.20
C ALA A 208 -4.27 4.70 19.72
N ASP A 209 -3.90 5.90 20.19
CA ASP A 209 -4.08 6.31 21.59
C ASP A 209 -5.50 6.89 21.83
#